data_AF-A0A6I5CLN4-F1
#
_entry.id   AF-A0A6I5CLN4-F1
#
_cell.length_a   1.000
_cell.length_b   1.000
_cell.length_c   1.000
_cell.angle_alpha   90.00
_cell.angle_beta   90.00
_cell.angle_gamma   90.00
#
_symmetry.space_group_name_H-M   'P 1'
#
loop_
_entity.id
_entity.type
_entity.pdbx_description
1 polymer ?
#
loop_
_entity_poly.entity_id
_entity_poly.type
_entity_poly.pdbx_seq_one_letter_code
_entity_poly.pdbx_strand_id
1 'polypeptide(L)'
;MGRVRAQGEPEWTQEDTLLAIEWQRLQDETCRGCGHLLSESLDEANEYEPRKITCFACQAKERAEKAAGEREGADLSGHKMTVVHTGRRPLLGD
;
A
#
# COMPACT_ATOMS: atom_id res chain seq x y z
N MET A 1 9.07 34.26 10.58
CA MET A 1 7.75 34.27 11.27
C MET A 1 7.51 32.89 11.85
N GLY A 2 7.37 32.76 13.17
CA GLY A 2 7.07 31.47 13.82
C GLY A 2 5.56 31.21 13.86
N ARG A 3 5.14 29.94 13.85
CA ARG A 3 3.72 29.60 14.00
C ARG A 3 3.28 29.87 15.44
N VAL A 4 2.04 30.34 15.62
CA VAL A 4 1.39 30.40 16.93
C VAL A 4 1.01 28.99 17.35
N ARG A 5 1.49 28.53 18.51
CA ARG A 5 1.16 27.20 19.06
C ARG A 5 -0.23 27.21 19.67
N ALA A 6 -0.99 26.14 19.46
CA ALA A 6 -2.30 25.98 20.08
C ALA A 6 -2.15 25.60 21.57
N GLN A 7 -3.14 25.95 22.39
CA GLN A 7 -3.14 25.60 23.80
C GLN A 7 -3.13 24.08 23.97
N GLY A 8 -2.15 23.55 24.70
CA GLY A 8 -1.98 22.11 24.94
C GLY A 8 -1.08 21.38 23.94
N GLU A 9 -0.53 22.05 22.92
CA GLU A 9 0.49 21.42 22.09
C GLU A 9 1.76 21.16 22.89
N PRO A 10 2.35 19.96 22.84
CA PRO A 10 3.60 19.64 23.53
C PRO A 10 4.76 20.46 22.94
N GLU A 11 5.70 20.85 23.79
CA GLU A 11 6.92 21.54 23.35
C GLU A 11 7.80 20.58 22.57
N TRP A 12 8.23 21.03 21.39
CA TRP A 12 9.20 20.28 20.61
C TRP A 12 10.52 20.27 21.36
N THR A 13 10.94 19.06 21.69
CA THR A 13 12.29 18.84 22.19
C THR A 13 13.29 19.07 21.06
N GLN A 14 14.57 19.16 21.43
CA GLN A 14 15.64 19.18 20.45
C GLN A 14 15.65 17.89 19.61
N GLU A 15 15.31 16.75 20.22
CA GLU A 15 15.19 15.46 19.54
C GLU A 15 14.06 15.47 18.50
N ASP A 16 12.88 15.99 18.84
CA ASP A 16 11.76 16.12 17.91
C ASP A 16 12.15 16.96 16.68
N THR A 17 12.92 18.02 16.92
CA THR A 17 13.40 18.91 15.85
C THR A 17 14.37 18.18 14.92
N LEU A 18 15.32 17.42 15.48
CA LEU A 18 16.27 16.64 14.69
C LEU A 18 15.57 15.54 13.88
N LEU A 19 14.61 14.83 14.50
CA LEU A 19 13.80 13.83 13.82
C LEU A 19 12.98 14.43 12.68
N ALA A 20 12.38 15.60 12.87
CA ALA A 20 11.62 16.27 11.83
C ALA A 20 12.50 16.72 10.64
N ILE A 21 13.72 17.19 10.91
CA ILE A 21 14.69 17.55 9.86
C ILE A 21 15.09 16.31 9.06
N GLU A 22 15.45 15.22 9.73
CA GLU A 22 15.85 13.98 9.05
C GLU A 22 14.69 13.36 8.29
N TRP A 23 13.48 13.42 8.85
CA TRP A 23 12.26 13.00 8.16
C TRP A 23 12.03 13.80 6.87
N GLN A 24 12.17 15.13 6.93
CA GLN A 24 12.01 15.99 5.76
C GLN A 24 13.06 15.65 4.69
N ARG A 25 14.31 15.45 5.10
CA ARG A 25 15.38 15.04 4.20
C ARG A 25 15.06 13.70 3.51
N LEU A 26 14.59 12.71 4.26
CA LEU A 26 14.17 11.43 3.68
C LEU A 26 13.03 11.60 2.68
N GLN A 27 12.04 12.46 2.96
CA GLN A 27 10.95 12.76 2.02
C GLN A 27 11.46 13.43 0.75
N ASP A 28 12.47 14.28 0.85
CA ASP A 28 13.07 14.97 -0.30
C ASP A 28 13.94 14.03 -1.15
N GLU A 29 14.56 13.03 -0.53
CA GLU A 29 15.38 12.00 -1.18
C GLU A 29 14.55 10.81 -1.71
N THR A 30 13.25 10.75 -1.45
CA THR A 30 12.38 9.61 -1.79
C THR A 30 11.37 9.96 -2.90
N CYS A 31 11.21 9.07 -3.88
CA CYS A 31 10.20 9.21 -4.92
C CYS A 31 8.78 9.13 -4.33
N ARG A 32 7.96 10.16 -4.55
CA ARG A 32 6.56 10.21 -4.07
C ARG A 32 5.64 9.17 -4.71
N GLY A 33 6.04 8.57 -5.83
CA GLY A 33 5.26 7.56 -6.54
C GLY A 33 5.55 6.15 -6.03
N CYS A 34 6.80 5.72 -6.10
CA CYS A 34 7.20 4.34 -5.78
C CYS A 34 7.80 4.17 -4.37
N GLY A 35 8.14 5.25 -3.67
CA GLY A 35 8.71 5.19 -2.31
C GLY A 35 10.18 4.78 -2.22
N HIS A 36 10.88 4.63 -3.36
CA HIS A 36 12.31 4.34 -3.40
C HIS A 36 13.16 5.61 -3.35
N LEU A 37 14.42 5.49 -2.93
CA LEU A 37 15.38 6.59 -2.97
C LEU A 37 15.57 7.05 -4.42
N LEU A 38 15.60 8.37 -4.62
CA LEU A 38 15.81 8.99 -5.92
C LEU A 38 17.19 8.71 -6.47
N SER A 39 18.21 8.66 -5.61
CA SER A 39 19.58 8.32 -5.99
C SER A 39 19.69 6.93 -6.62
N GLU A 40 18.85 5.99 -6.19
CA GLU A 40 18.77 4.66 -6.77
C GLU A 40 17.86 4.69 -8.02
N SER A 41 16.65 5.26 -7.88
CA SER A 41 15.59 5.23 -8.90
C SER A 41 15.89 6.02 -10.17
N LEU A 42 16.83 6.96 -10.12
CA LEU A 42 17.23 7.80 -11.26
C LEU A 42 18.57 7.38 -11.88
N ASP A 43 19.20 6.33 -11.37
CA ASP A 43 20.40 5.76 -11.97
C ASP A 43 20.01 4.82 -13.13
N GLU A 44 20.48 5.14 -14.35
CA GLU A 44 20.21 4.37 -15.57
C GLU A 44 20.87 2.99 -15.58
N ALA A 45 21.85 2.75 -14.69
CA ALA A 45 22.47 1.44 -14.53
C ALA A 45 21.58 0.45 -13.75
N ASN A 46 20.51 0.92 -13.10
CA ASN A 46 19.61 0.06 -12.34
C ASN A 46 18.51 -0.54 -13.23
N GLU A 47 18.24 -1.82 -13.04
CA GLU A 47 17.17 -2.54 -13.72
C GLU A 47 15.92 -2.64 -12.82
N TYR A 48 14.75 -2.34 -13.40
CA TYR A 48 13.46 -2.41 -12.72
C TYR A 48 12.52 -3.35 -13.44
N GLU A 49 11.96 -4.33 -12.71
CA GLU A 49 10.95 -5.26 -13.24
C GLU A 49 9.54 -4.80 -12.83
N PRO A 50 8.67 -4.39 -13.76
CA PRO A 50 7.30 -4.04 -13.42
C PRO A 50 6.51 -5.29 -13.07
N ARG A 51 5.95 -5.36 -11.85
CA ARG A 51 5.07 -6.45 -11.43
C ARG A 51 3.61 -6.02 -11.37
N LYS A 52 2.76 -6.77 -12.05
CA LYS A 52 1.31 -6.62 -11.94
C LYS A 52 0.84 -7.26 -10.63
N ILE A 53 0.37 -6.44 -9.69
CA ILE A 53 -0.25 -6.90 -8.46
C ILE A 53 -1.78 -6.76 -8.60
N THR A 54 -2.50 -7.86 -8.42
CA THR A 54 -3.96 -7.88 -8.42
C THR A 54 -4.46 -7.82 -6.98
N CYS A 55 -5.52 -7.03 -6.72
CA CYS A 55 -6.11 -6.94 -5.40
C CYS A 55 -6.62 -8.31 -4.93
N PHE A 56 -6.40 -8.70 -3.67
CA PHE A 56 -6.80 -10.04 -3.17
C PHE A 56 -8.30 -10.30 -3.32
N ALA A 57 -9.14 -9.26 -3.21
CA ALA A 57 -10.57 -9.37 -3.45
C ALA A 57 -10.86 -9.71 -4.92
N CYS A 58 -10.18 -9.03 -5.86
CA CYS A 58 -10.29 -9.24 -7.29
C CYS A 58 -9.84 -10.66 -7.66
N GLN A 59 -8.72 -11.10 -7.11
CA GLN A 59 -8.20 -12.46 -7.29
C GLN A 59 -9.13 -13.52 -6.68
N ALA A 60 -9.79 -13.23 -5.55
CA ALA A 60 -10.80 -14.12 -4.98
C ALA A 60 -12.03 -14.24 -5.89
N LYS A 61 -12.51 -13.13 -6.45
CA LYS A 61 -13.61 -13.10 -7.41
C LYS A 61 -13.28 -13.93 -8.65
N GLU A 62 -12.13 -13.70 -9.27
CA GLU A 62 -11.69 -14.43 -10.46
C GLU A 62 -11.60 -15.95 -10.20
N ARG A 63 -11.02 -16.35 -9.06
CA ARG A 63 -10.98 -17.76 -8.65
C ARG A 63 -12.37 -18.36 -8.48
N ALA A 64 -13.29 -17.63 -7.88
CA ALA A 64 -14.67 -18.09 -7.69
C ALA A 64 -15.43 -18.22 -9.02
N GLU A 65 -15.26 -17.26 -9.94
CA GLU A 65 -15.85 -17.28 -11.28
C GLU A 65 -15.33 -18.47 -12.10
N LYS A 66 -14.01 -18.70 -12.07
CA LYS A 66 -13.40 -19.86 -12.74
C LYS A 66 -13.92 -21.18 -12.17
N ALA A 67 -13.92 -21.33 -10.84
CA ALA A 67 -14.42 -22.54 -10.18
C ALA A 67 -15.91 -22.78 -10.43
N ALA A 68 -16.72 -21.73 -10.60
CA ALA A 68 -18.13 -21.84 -10.94
C ALA A 68 -18.33 -22.31 -12.38
N GLY A 69 -17.54 -21.80 -13.34
CA GLY A 69 -17.62 -22.17 -14.75
C GLY A 69 -17.07 -23.57 -15.08
N GLU A 70 -16.15 -24.10 -14.27
CA GLU A 70 -15.60 -25.46 -14.42
C GLU A 70 -16.57 -26.58 -13.96
N ARG A 71 -17.67 -26.23 -13.29
CA ARG A 71 -18.73 -27.19 -12.95
C ARG A 71 -19.58 -27.44 -14.19
N GLU A 72 -19.46 -28.64 -14.75
CA GLU A 72 -20.20 -29.09 -15.92
C GLU A 72 -21.73 -28.87 -15.72
N GLY A 73 -22.34 -28.04 -16.56
CA GLY A 73 -23.75 -27.65 -16.46
C GLY A 73 -24.09 -26.41 -15.62
N ALA A 74 -23.09 -25.66 -15.14
CA ALA A 74 -23.35 -24.41 -14.42
C ALA A 74 -23.80 -23.28 -15.36
N ASP A 75 -25.12 -23.09 -15.49
CA ASP A 75 -25.69 -21.86 -16.05
C ASP A 75 -25.49 -20.72 -15.05
N LEU A 76 -24.65 -19.75 -15.40
CA LEU A 76 -24.39 -18.56 -14.58
C LEU A 76 -25.26 -17.36 -14.96
N SER A 77 -26.22 -17.54 -15.88
CA SER A 77 -27.12 -16.49 -16.33
C SER A 77 -27.93 -15.93 -15.16
N GLY A 78 -27.85 -14.61 -14.96
CA GLY A 78 -28.57 -13.92 -13.89
C GLY A 78 -27.88 -13.95 -12.51
N HIS A 79 -26.68 -14.53 -12.38
CA HIS A 79 -25.92 -14.50 -11.13
C HIS A 79 -24.91 -13.34 -11.08
N LYS A 80 -24.83 -12.66 -9.93
CA LYS A 80 -23.85 -11.60 -9.65
C LYS A 80 -22.95 -12.01 -8.49
N MET A 81 -21.66 -12.16 -8.76
CA MET A 81 -20.65 -12.39 -7.72
C MET A 81 -20.25 -11.06 -7.06
N THR A 82 -20.22 -11.04 -5.73
CA THR A 82 -19.71 -9.91 -4.93
C THR A 82 -18.69 -10.42 -3.92
N VAL A 83 -17.71 -9.59 -3.57
CA VAL A 83 -16.68 -9.92 -2.58
C VAL A 83 -16.94 -9.11 -1.32
N VAL A 84 -16.97 -9.78 -0.17
CA VAL A 84 -17.17 -9.16 1.14
C VAL A 84 -15.92 -9.36 1.98
N HIS A 85 -15.42 -8.29 2.60
CA HIS A 85 -14.27 -8.36 3.51
C HIS A 85 -14.73 -8.91 4.87
N THR A 86 -14.30 -10.12 5.22
CA THR A 86 -14.72 -10.82 6.45
C THR A 86 -13.79 -10.59 7.64
N GLY A 87 -12.80 -9.70 7.51
CA GLY A 87 -11.78 -9.43 8.54
C GLY A 87 -10.41 -9.98 8.18
N ARG A 88 -9.40 -9.57 8.96
CA ARG A 88 -8.01 -10.02 8.79
C ARG A 88 -7.82 -11.33 9.56
N ARG A 89 -7.38 -12.39 8.90
CA ARG A 89 -6.93 -13.60 9.61
C ARG A 89 -5.70 -13.23 10.45
N PRO A 90 -5.65 -13.57 11.74
CA PRO A 90 -4.44 -13.34 12.53
C PRO A 90 -3.29 -14.11 11.88
N LEU A 91 -2.16 -13.44 11.71
CA LEU A 91 -0.90 -14.11 11.41
C LEU A 91 -0.57 -14.92 12.67
N LEU A 92 -0.77 -16.23 12.62
CA LEU A 92 -0.18 -17.10 13.63
C LEU A 92 1.32 -16.92 13.46
N GLY A 93 1.96 -16.27 14.44
CA GLY A 93 3.41 -16.12 14.46
C GLY A 93 4.06 -17.48 14.63
N ASP A 94 5.10 -17.73 13.85
CA ASP A 94 6.05 -18.84 14.06
C ASP A 94 6.97 -18.54 15.25
#